data_AF-A0A4Y2X3J7-F1
#
_entry.id   AF-A0A4Y2X3J7-F1
#
_cell.length_a   1.000
_cell.length_b   1.000
_cell.length_c   1.000
_cell.angle_alpha   90.00
_cell.angle_beta   90.00
_cell.angle_gamma   90.00
#
_symmetry.space_group_name_H-M   'P 1'
#
loop_
_entity.id
_entity.type
_entity.pdbx_description
1 polymer ?
#
loop_
_entity_poly.entity_id
_entity_poly.type
_entity_poly.pdbx_seq_one_letter_code
_entity_poly.pdbx_strand_id
1 'polypeptide(L)'
;MIDDYISKRHKVHLPSLKVWQSSIPHVQEEYLDCLWAQINKLRSDKWMEHHILRPYLAFDGVLCEALQHSIPTMGPPPHQDGCSYPFPCAVFRLFDYTDCPEGGPVLPGAHSIERFLIEEQIRRILQQQFLNRKECAAVFLSYPGKHKIPLEYVIVE
;
A
#
# COMPACT_ATOMS: atom_id res chain seq x y z
N MET A 1 -16.90 2.71 -15.90
CA MET A 1 -15.46 2.39 -15.70
C MET A 1 -15.09 2.61 -14.23
N ILE A 2 -13.92 2.17 -13.77
CA ILE A 2 -13.52 2.33 -12.35
C ILE A 2 -13.50 3.81 -11.94
N ASP A 3 -13.02 4.69 -12.82
CA ASP A 3 -13.04 6.15 -12.61
C ASP A 3 -14.44 6.67 -12.25
N ASP A 4 -15.47 6.27 -13.01
CA ASP A 4 -16.85 6.69 -12.77
C ASP A 4 -17.38 6.20 -11.42
N TYR A 5 -16.97 5.00 -11.00
CA TYR A 5 -17.36 4.46 -9.70
C TYR A 5 -16.70 5.26 -8.59
N ILE A 6 -15.38 5.44 -8.64
CA ILE A 6 -14.61 6.20 -7.64
C ILE A 6 -15.14 7.63 -7.53
N SER A 7 -15.42 8.31 -8.64
CA SER A 7 -15.89 9.70 -8.65
C SER A 7 -17.29 9.89 -8.06
N LYS A 8 -18.13 8.84 -8.05
CA LYS A 8 -19.52 8.89 -7.56
C LYS A 8 -19.69 8.41 -6.13
N ARG A 9 -18.64 7.92 -5.48
CA ARG A 9 -18.71 7.41 -4.10
C ARG A 9 -19.04 8.52 -3.10
N HIS A 10 -19.93 8.22 -2.16
CA HIS A 10 -20.23 9.10 -1.03
C HIS A 10 -19.11 9.03 0.01
N LYS A 11 -18.61 10.21 0.44
CA LYS A 11 -17.49 10.35 1.39
C LYS A 11 -17.93 10.90 2.75
N VAL A 12 -19.19 10.67 3.12
CA VAL A 12 -19.79 11.15 4.38
C VAL A 12 -19.09 10.61 5.63
N HIS A 13 -18.42 9.47 5.52
CA HIS A 13 -17.67 8.83 6.60
C HIS A 13 -16.32 9.52 6.88
N LEU A 14 -15.74 10.20 5.88
CA LEU A 14 -14.36 10.65 5.95
C LEU A 14 -14.07 11.62 7.12
N PRO A 15 -14.91 12.63 7.42
CA PRO A 15 -14.65 13.53 8.56
C PRO A 15 -14.53 12.78 9.89
N SER A 16 -15.28 11.70 10.08
CA SER A 16 -15.25 10.88 11.32
C SER A 16 -14.06 9.94 11.41
N LEU A 17 -13.42 9.61 10.27
CA LEU A 17 -12.28 8.69 10.22
C LEU A 17 -10.93 9.41 10.21
N LYS A 18 -10.91 10.71 9.94
CA LYS A 18 -9.70 11.53 9.98
C LYS A 18 -9.18 11.66 11.41
N VAL A 19 -7.90 11.36 11.59
CA VAL A 19 -7.13 11.69 12.79
C VAL A 19 -6.96 13.22 12.92
N TRP A 20 -6.76 13.92 11.79
CA TRP A 20 -6.67 15.38 11.76
C TRP A 20 -7.64 15.99 10.76
N GLN A 21 -8.35 17.03 11.18
CA GLN A 21 -9.25 17.79 10.30
C GLN A 21 -8.49 18.78 9.40
N SER A 22 -7.29 19.22 9.85
CA SER A 22 -6.40 20.06 9.06
C SER A 22 -5.93 19.32 7.81
N SER A 23 -5.83 20.05 6.70
CA SER A 23 -5.19 19.58 5.45
C SER A 23 -3.68 19.86 5.41
N ILE A 24 -3.14 20.49 6.45
CA ILE A 24 -1.75 20.94 6.54
C ILE A 24 -1.10 20.24 7.76
N PRO A 25 0.12 19.66 7.62
CA PRO A 25 0.93 19.61 6.40
C PRO A 25 0.47 18.55 5.38
N HIS A 26 -0.23 17.51 5.84
CA HIS A 26 -0.68 16.41 4.98
C HIS A 26 -2.19 16.24 5.03
N VAL A 27 -2.78 15.99 3.86
CA VAL A 27 -4.20 15.65 3.74
C VAL A 27 -4.38 14.18 4.10
N GLN A 28 -5.32 13.89 5.00
CA GLN A 28 -5.81 12.54 5.21
C GLN A 28 -6.90 12.19 4.20
N GLU A 29 -6.51 11.42 3.19
CA GLU A 29 -7.35 11.04 2.07
C GLU A 29 -8.22 9.82 2.40
N GLU A 30 -9.33 9.67 1.68
CA GLU A 30 -10.07 8.41 1.70
C GLU A 30 -9.26 7.31 1.01
N TYR A 31 -9.24 6.11 1.59
CA TYR A 31 -8.35 5.04 1.18
C TYR A 31 -8.42 4.70 -0.32
N LEU A 32 -9.62 4.57 -0.90
CA LEU A 32 -9.75 4.21 -2.32
C LEU A 32 -9.43 5.38 -3.24
N ASP A 33 -9.65 6.64 -2.83
CA ASP A 33 -9.19 7.79 -3.61
C ASP A 33 -7.65 7.82 -3.69
N CYS A 34 -6.98 7.64 -2.54
CA CYS A 34 -5.52 7.62 -2.47
C CYS A 34 -4.94 6.45 -3.27
N LEU A 35 -5.51 5.25 -3.12
CA LEU A 35 -5.10 4.08 -3.90
C LEU A 35 -5.34 4.30 -5.40
N TRP A 36 -6.44 4.94 -5.79
CA TRP A 36 -6.71 5.23 -7.20
C TRP A 36 -5.68 6.23 -7.77
N ALA A 37 -5.31 7.26 -7.02
CA ALA A 37 -4.22 8.17 -7.40
C ALA A 37 -2.89 7.44 -7.57
N GLN A 38 -2.56 6.51 -6.66
CA GLN A 38 -1.36 5.68 -6.73
C GLN A 38 -1.33 4.76 -7.96
N ILE A 39 -2.45 4.12 -8.29
CA ILE A 39 -2.58 3.28 -9.49
C ILE A 39 -2.50 4.14 -10.76
N ASN A 40 -3.09 5.33 -10.76
CA ASN A 40 -3.00 6.26 -11.87
C ASN A 40 -1.56 6.71 -12.14
N LYS A 41 -0.79 6.99 -11.07
CA LYS A 41 0.63 7.28 -11.18
C LYS A 41 1.42 6.06 -11.69
N LEU A 42 1.18 4.86 -11.15
CA LEU A 42 1.83 3.65 -11.66
C LEU A 42 1.54 3.44 -13.17
N ARG A 43 0.31 3.69 -13.60
CA ARG A 43 -0.09 3.64 -15.01
C ARG A 43 0.64 4.69 -15.85
N SER A 44 0.78 5.95 -15.38
CA SER A 44 1.55 6.97 -16.09
C SER A 44 3.04 6.61 -16.18
N ASP A 45 3.54 5.88 -15.18
CA ASP A 45 4.90 5.38 -15.10
C ASP A 45 5.07 4.04 -15.84
N LYS A 46 4.14 3.71 -16.76
CA LYS A 46 4.15 2.52 -17.62
C LYS A 46 4.17 1.20 -16.84
N TRP A 47 3.50 1.17 -15.70
CA TRP A 47 3.42 0.02 -14.81
C TRP A 47 4.78 -0.41 -14.22
N MET A 48 5.72 0.52 -14.14
CA MET A 48 7.03 0.31 -13.52
C MET A 48 7.03 0.78 -12.08
N GLU A 49 7.54 -0.07 -11.19
CA GLU A 49 7.80 0.22 -9.78
C GLU A 49 9.15 -0.40 -9.37
N HIS A 50 9.72 0.06 -8.26
CA HIS A 50 11.09 -0.32 -7.86
C HIS A 50 11.21 -0.97 -6.48
N HIS A 51 10.07 -1.40 -5.91
CA HIS A 51 9.99 -1.88 -4.54
C HIS A 51 9.79 -3.39 -4.42
N ILE A 52 8.90 -3.99 -5.20
CA ILE A 52 8.58 -5.42 -5.12
C ILE A 52 9.80 -6.25 -5.48
N LEU A 53 10.20 -7.15 -4.58
CA LEU A 53 11.16 -8.19 -4.91
C LEU A 53 10.49 -9.25 -5.79
N ARG A 54 11.10 -9.53 -6.93
CA ARG A 54 10.58 -10.46 -7.94
C ARG A 54 11.53 -11.64 -8.15
N PRO A 55 11.65 -12.59 -7.18
CA PRO A 55 12.59 -13.72 -7.29
C PRO A 55 12.43 -14.54 -8.58
N TYR A 56 11.21 -14.63 -9.10
CA TYR A 56 10.90 -15.36 -10.34
C TYR A 56 11.67 -14.86 -11.57
N LEU A 57 12.16 -13.61 -11.58
CA LEU A 57 13.00 -13.09 -12.67
C LEU A 57 14.33 -13.84 -12.81
N ALA A 58 14.86 -14.42 -11.73
CA ALA A 58 16.08 -15.22 -11.78
C ALA A 58 15.87 -16.60 -12.44
N PHE A 59 14.62 -16.98 -12.70
CA PHE A 59 14.22 -18.29 -13.22
C PHE A 59 13.52 -18.19 -14.57
N ASP A 60 13.75 -17.10 -15.31
CA ASP A 60 13.09 -16.82 -16.59
C ASP A 60 13.20 -18.02 -17.57
N GLY A 61 14.40 -18.57 -17.73
CA GLY A 61 14.62 -19.73 -18.60
C GLY A 61 13.82 -20.98 -18.22
N VAL A 62 13.48 -21.16 -16.94
CA VAL A 62 12.64 -22.29 -16.49
C VAL A 62 11.16 -21.96 -16.63
N LEU A 63 10.75 -20.74 -16.27
CA LEU A 63 9.35 -20.33 -16.25
C LEU A 63 8.78 -20.08 -17.64
N CYS A 64 9.60 -19.71 -18.62
CA CYS A 64 9.17 -19.55 -20.01
C CYS A 64 8.74 -20.88 -20.66
N GLU A 65 9.27 -22.02 -20.20
CA GLU A 65 8.93 -23.34 -20.72
C GLU A 65 7.76 -23.99 -19.97
N ALA A 66 7.34 -23.41 -18.83
CA ALA A 66 6.28 -23.95 -18.02
C ALA A 66 4.90 -23.79 -18.71
N LEU A 67 4.06 -24.83 -18.60
CA LEU A 67 2.69 -24.77 -19.10
C LEU A 67 1.86 -23.79 -18.26
N GLN A 68 1.18 -22.87 -18.93
CA GLN A 68 0.24 -21.96 -18.29
C GLN A 68 -1.10 -22.65 -18.02
N HIS A 69 -1.78 -22.22 -16.96
CA HIS A 69 -3.10 -22.70 -16.61
C HIS A 69 -4.16 -21.63 -16.92
N SER A 70 -5.31 -22.07 -17.41
CA SER A 70 -6.50 -21.22 -17.50
C SER A 70 -7.18 -21.13 -16.14
N ILE A 71 -7.47 -19.90 -15.71
CA ILE A 71 -8.25 -19.68 -14.48
C ILE A 71 -9.74 -19.88 -14.83
N PRO A 72 -10.50 -20.68 -14.06
CA PRO A 72 -11.94 -20.82 -14.26
C PRO A 72 -12.66 -19.48 -14.14
N THR A 73 -13.69 -19.26 -14.94
CA THR A 73 -14.57 -18.10 -14.78
C THR A 73 -15.30 -18.21 -13.44
N MET A 74 -15.04 -17.27 -12.54
CA MET A 74 -15.74 -17.16 -11.26
C MET A 74 -16.44 -15.81 -11.17
N GLY A 75 -17.73 -15.82 -10.87
CA GLY A 75 -18.49 -14.61 -10.54
C GLY A 75 -18.33 -14.26 -9.06
N PRO A 76 -18.31 -12.96 -8.68
CA PRO A 76 -18.37 -12.60 -7.27
C PRO A 76 -19.69 -13.11 -6.66
N PRO A 77 -19.68 -13.63 -5.43
CA PRO A 77 -20.90 -14.08 -4.77
C PRO A 77 -21.88 -12.89 -4.62
N PRO A 78 -23.19 -13.12 -4.79
CA PRO A 78 -24.17 -12.07 -4.61
C PRO A 78 -24.21 -11.61 -3.15
N HIS A 79 -24.57 -10.34 -2.93
CA HIS A 79 -24.83 -9.82 -1.59
C HIS A 79 -26.01 -10.56 -0.94
N GLN A 80 -25.89 -10.80 0.37
CA GLN A 80 -26.93 -11.35 1.22
C GLN A 80 -26.96 -10.55 2.53
N ASP A 81 -28.09 -10.55 3.23
CA ASP A 81 -28.28 -9.75 4.46
C ASP A 81 -27.26 -10.09 5.57
N GLY A 82 -26.67 -11.29 5.55
CA GLY A 82 -25.61 -11.71 6.48
C GLY A 82 -24.19 -11.31 6.06
N CYS A 83 -24.00 -10.70 4.90
CA CYS A 83 -22.68 -10.28 4.43
C CYS A 83 -22.15 -9.10 5.24
N SER A 84 -20.96 -9.25 5.79
CA SER A 84 -20.20 -8.17 6.41
C SER A 84 -19.04 -7.75 5.50
N TYR A 85 -18.87 -6.45 5.33
CA TYR A 85 -17.82 -5.86 4.51
C TYR A 85 -16.86 -5.04 5.38
N PRO A 86 -15.58 -4.93 4.99
CA PRO A 86 -14.66 -4.02 5.68
C PRO A 86 -15.19 -2.58 5.67
N PHE A 87 -14.99 -1.88 6.79
CA PHE A 87 -15.29 -0.45 6.88
C PHE A 87 -14.35 0.36 5.95
N PRO A 88 -14.79 1.53 5.46
CA PRO A 88 -13.89 2.46 4.80
C PRO A 88 -12.84 2.97 5.78
N CYS A 89 -11.70 3.45 5.25
CA CYS A 89 -10.58 3.96 6.04
C CYS A 89 -10.11 5.31 5.49
N ALA A 90 -9.56 6.14 6.37
CA ALA A 90 -8.72 7.28 5.98
C ALA A 90 -7.25 6.84 5.99
N VAL A 91 -6.46 7.32 5.03
CA VAL A 91 -5.02 7.06 5.01
C VAL A 91 -4.34 7.98 6.02
N PHE A 92 -3.66 7.37 6.99
CA PHE A 92 -2.79 8.09 7.91
C PHE A 92 -1.54 8.57 7.18
N ARG A 93 -1.20 9.85 7.37
CA ARG A 93 -0.06 10.51 6.75
C ARG A 93 0.56 11.49 7.73
N LEU A 94 1.81 11.25 8.09
CA LEU A 94 2.59 12.11 8.97
C LEU A 94 3.89 12.58 8.32
N PHE A 95 4.52 11.75 7.49
CA PHE A 95 5.83 12.05 6.91
C PHE A 95 5.81 12.21 5.39
N ASP A 96 6.63 13.14 4.91
CA ASP A 96 7.10 13.22 3.53
C ASP A 96 8.64 13.19 3.43
N TYR A 97 9.16 13.45 2.23
CA TYR A 97 10.60 13.38 1.98
C TYR A 97 11.40 14.49 2.70
N THR A 98 10.75 15.59 3.09
CA THR A 98 11.39 16.72 3.77
C THR A 98 11.65 16.44 5.25
N ASP A 99 10.96 15.46 5.84
CA ASP A 99 11.20 15.01 7.22
C ASP A 99 12.40 14.07 7.35
N CYS A 100 12.85 13.51 6.22
CA CYS A 100 13.94 12.53 6.17
C CYS A 100 15.32 13.20 6.09
N PRO A 101 16.39 12.60 6.63
CA PRO A 101 17.72 13.21 6.62
C PRO A 101 18.27 13.41 5.20
N GLU A 102 18.93 14.55 4.98
CA GLU A 102 19.64 14.83 3.73
C GLU A 102 20.72 13.77 3.46
N GLY A 103 20.82 13.31 2.21
CA GLY A 103 21.77 12.27 1.81
C GLY A 103 21.33 10.82 2.10
N GLY A 104 20.16 10.62 2.70
CA GLY A 104 19.54 9.31 2.89
C GLY A 104 18.67 8.84 1.72
N PRO A 105 18.09 7.63 1.81
CA PRO A 105 17.07 7.18 0.87
C PRO A 105 15.83 8.08 0.93
N VAL A 106 15.25 8.38 -0.23
CA VAL A 106 14.09 9.26 -0.36
C VAL A 106 12.81 8.50 0.00
N LEU A 107 11.97 9.09 0.87
CA LEU A 107 10.65 8.53 1.17
C LEU A 107 9.75 8.61 -0.08
N PRO A 108 9.13 7.51 -0.53
CA PRO A 108 8.20 7.56 -1.65
C PRO A 108 7.01 8.48 -1.34
N GLY A 109 6.64 9.31 -2.32
CA GLY A 109 5.55 10.26 -2.18
C GLY A 109 4.21 9.58 -1.89
N ALA A 110 3.28 10.31 -1.26
CA ALA A 110 1.99 9.76 -0.81
C ALA A 110 1.19 9.05 -1.93
N HIS A 111 1.30 9.54 -3.17
CA HIS A 111 0.63 8.97 -4.35
C HIS A 111 1.52 8.06 -5.21
N SER A 112 2.67 7.61 -4.72
CA SER A 112 3.44 6.55 -5.38
C SER A 112 2.94 5.17 -4.90
N ILE A 113 2.94 4.18 -5.80
CA ILE A 113 2.52 2.82 -5.44
C ILE A 113 3.50 2.18 -4.45
N GLU A 114 4.78 2.55 -4.49
CA GLU A 114 5.80 2.08 -3.55
C GLU A 114 5.41 2.43 -2.11
N ARG A 115 4.89 3.64 -1.86
CA ARG A 115 4.44 4.05 -0.53
C ARG A 115 3.34 3.11 0.01
N PHE A 116 2.37 2.75 -0.82
CA PHE A 116 1.33 1.78 -0.46
C PHE A 116 1.90 0.38 -0.18
N LEU A 117 2.76 -0.12 -1.07
CA LEU A 117 3.35 -1.46 -0.95
C LEU A 117 4.20 -1.61 0.30
N ILE A 118 4.97 -0.58 0.63
CA ILE A 118 5.81 -0.54 1.83
C ILE A 118 4.92 -0.62 3.08
N GLU A 119 3.96 0.28 3.23
CA GLU A 119 3.10 0.31 4.42
C GLU A 119 2.26 -0.95 4.57
N GLU A 120 1.74 -1.51 3.47
CA GLU A 120 0.99 -2.74 3.50
C GLU A 120 1.84 -3.91 4.00
N GLN A 121 3.11 -3.99 3.60
CA GLN A 121 4.03 -5.00 4.11
C GLN A 121 4.34 -4.79 5.60
N ILE A 122 4.53 -3.55 6.06
CA ILE A 122 4.71 -3.23 7.48
C ILE A 122 3.46 -3.62 8.29
N ARG A 123 2.26 -3.27 7.84
CA ARG A 123 1.00 -3.67 8.50
C ARG A 123 0.87 -5.20 8.58
N ARG A 124 1.23 -5.92 7.52
CA ARG A 124 1.21 -7.39 7.51
C ARG A 124 2.19 -8.00 8.49
N ILE A 125 3.42 -7.46 8.58
CA ILE A 125 4.40 -7.90 9.58
C ILE A 125 3.82 -7.71 10.99
N LEU A 126 3.22 -6.55 11.28
CA LEU A 126 2.58 -6.30 12.57
C LEU A 126 1.47 -7.32 12.86
N GLN A 127 0.55 -7.52 11.91
CA GLN A 127 -0.57 -8.46 12.05
C GLN A 127 -0.13 -9.91 12.29
N GLN A 128 1.04 -10.31 11.77
CA GLN A 128 1.58 -11.65 11.95
C GLN A 128 2.37 -11.79 13.26
N GLN A 129 3.03 -10.73 13.72
CA GLN A 129 4.02 -10.79 14.80
C GLN A 129 3.62 -10.05 16.08
N PHE A 130 2.42 -9.44 16.16
CA PHE A 130 2.02 -8.58 17.27
C PHE A 130 2.06 -9.25 18.66
N LEU A 131 2.00 -10.58 18.73
CA LEU A 131 2.07 -11.32 20.00
C LEU A 131 3.49 -11.37 20.58
N ASN A 132 4.54 -11.24 19.75
CA ASN A 132 5.93 -11.27 20.19
C ASN A 132 6.65 -9.98 19.78
N ARG A 133 6.61 -8.98 20.66
CA ARG A 133 7.21 -7.66 20.41
C ARG A 133 8.68 -7.68 19.97
N LYS A 134 9.49 -8.62 20.49
CA LYS A 134 10.92 -8.69 20.16
C LYS A 134 11.13 -9.21 18.74
N GLU A 135 10.39 -10.25 18.38
CA GLU A 135 10.40 -10.82 17.04
C GLU A 135 9.79 -9.85 16.02
N CYS A 136 8.67 -9.21 16.34
CA CYS A 136 8.07 -8.18 15.50
C CYS A 136 9.06 -7.06 15.16
N ALA A 137 9.76 -6.51 16.17
CA ALA A 137 10.78 -5.50 15.97
C ALA A 137 11.96 -6.02 15.13
N ALA A 138 12.42 -7.25 15.37
CA ALA A 138 13.48 -7.86 14.58
C ALA A 138 13.09 -8.01 13.10
N VAL A 139 11.85 -8.45 12.83
CA VAL A 139 11.32 -8.62 11.46
C VAL A 139 11.24 -7.27 10.75
N PHE A 140 10.73 -6.22 11.41
CA PHE A 140 10.75 -4.86 10.87
C PHE A 140 12.17 -4.40 10.48
N LEU A 141 13.16 -4.57 11.36
CA LEU A 141 14.54 -4.14 11.10
C LEU A 141 15.27 -5.00 10.05
N SER A 142 14.74 -6.19 9.77
CA SER A 142 15.21 -7.09 8.70
C SER A 142 14.48 -6.90 7.36
N TYR A 143 13.65 -5.84 7.25
CA TYR A 143 12.84 -5.59 6.07
C TYR A 143 13.64 -5.65 4.75
N PRO A 144 13.19 -6.42 3.75
CA PRO A 144 13.92 -6.54 2.50
C PRO A 144 13.98 -5.21 1.76
N GLY A 145 15.17 -4.81 1.31
CA GLY A 145 15.34 -3.51 0.65
C GLY A 145 15.36 -2.31 1.59
N LYS A 146 15.53 -2.52 2.91
CA LYS A 146 15.63 -1.45 3.93
C LYS A 146 16.58 -0.29 3.61
N HIS A 147 17.62 -0.50 2.81
CA HIS A 147 18.56 0.56 2.42
C HIS A 147 18.04 1.47 1.30
N LYS A 148 16.92 1.11 0.66
CA LYS A 148 16.30 1.88 -0.43
C LYS A 148 15.23 2.85 0.06
N ILE A 149 14.83 2.76 1.33
CA ILE A 149 13.75 3.55 1.91
C ILE A 149 14.19 4.05 3.30
N PRO A 150 13.66 5.18 3.79
CA PRO A 150 13.86 5.61 5.17
C PRO A 150 13.00 4.74 6.10
N LEU A 151 13.44 3.50 6.31
CA LEU A 151 12.66 2.43 6.96
C LEU A 151 12.16 2.82 8.35
N GLU A 152 13.00 3.51 9.13
CA GLU A 152 12.66 3.93 10.50
C GLU A 152 11.45 4.86 10.53
N TYR A 153 11.35 5.77 9.57
CA TYR A 153 10.21 6.69 9.44
C TYR A 153 8.92 5.94 9.10
N VAL A 154 9.02 4.99 8.17
CA VAL A 154 7.88 4.15 7.76
C VAL A 154 7.40 3.24 8.89
N ILE A 155 8.30 2.69 9.71
CA ILE A 155 7.90 1.85 10.85
C ILE A 155 7.18 2.68 11.93
N VAL A 156 7.60 3.93 12.12
CA VAL A 156 7.03 4.84 13.12
C VAL A 156 5.67 5.37 12.69
N GLU A 157 5.48 5.61 11.39
CA GLU A 157 4.20 6.01 10.78
C GLU A 157 3.17 4.87 10.75
#